data_AF-A0A3C0FRA6-F1
#
_entry.id   AF-A0A3C0FRA6-F1
#
_cell.length_a   1.000
_cell.length_b   1.000
_cell.length_c   1.000
_cell.angle_alpha   90.00
_cell.angle_beta   90.00
_cell.angle_gamma   90.00
#
_symmetry.space_group_name_H-M   'P 1'
#
loop_
_entity.id
_entity.type
_entity.pdbx_description
1 polymer ?
#
loop_
_entity_poly.entity_id
_entity_poly.type
_entity_poly.pdbx_seq_one_letter_code
_entity_poly.pdbx_strand_id
1 'polypeptide(L)'
;MKKLATTITNNQLIHGQYGDITFGPWGLECSDRYAFVTITDTPRNTYQSGDVWHLSSGRIQIEYTTRQKTPDKVSLYLRFRALDDVLLQDAVIRLVFDKNAITHGIIAGNTVTHHNSDKYRLFPTRQTKLVGQDGATISVSLDNADGAGRFAPYLYLRDRDDHWIIHARLLPTDPVDHVWLRWANRLFTLSAPNGVSL
;
A
#
# COMPACT_ATOMS: atom_id res chain seq x y z
N MET A 1 27.59 -1.72 12.73
CA MET A 1 26.68 -0.97 11.83
C MET A 1 25.58 -1.94 11.40
N LYS A 2 24.31 -1.64 11.67
CA LYS A 2 23.18 -2.50 11.28
C LYS A 2 23.11 -2.53 9.74
N LYS A 3 22.91 -3.72 9.14
CA LYS A 3 22.81 -3.88 7.68
C LYS A 3 21.38 -4.30 7.33
N LEU A 4 20.88 -3.78 6.22
CA LEU A 4 19.61 -4.18 5.64
C LEU A 4 19.81 -5.49 4.87
N ALA A 5 19.19 -6.56 5.35
CA ALA A 5 19.08 -7.81 4.63
C ALA A 5 17.73 -7.85 3.91
N THR A 6 17.71 -8.20 2.62
CA THR A 6 16.46 -8.41 1.89
C THR A 6 16.49 -9.67 1.05
N THR A 7 15.32 -10.28 0.92
CA THR A 7 15.04 -11.32 -0.08
C THR A 7 14.11 -10.73 -1.12
N ILE A 8 14.58 -10.63 -2.36
CA ILE A 8 13.83 -10.09 -3.49
C ILE A 8 13.70 -11.19 -4.54
N THR A 9 12.48 -11.50 -4.96
CA THR A 9 12.18 -12.51 -5.97
C THR A 9 11.17 -11.94 -6.95
N ASN A 10 11.40 -12.10 -8.26
CA ASN A 10 10.50 -11.61 -9.32
C ASN A 10 10.05 -10.15 -9.10
N ASN A 11 11.02 -9.26 -8.82
CA ASN A 11 10.77 -7.84 -8.54
C ASN A 11 9.94 -7.53 -7.28
N GLN A 12 9.67 -8.53 -6.42
CA GLN A 12 8.97 -8.36 -5.16
C GLN A 12 9.92 -8.54 -3.97
N LEU A 13 9.93 -7.57 -3.04
CA LEU A 13 10.46 -7.78 -1.69
C LEU A 13 9.59 -8.83 -0.98
N ILE A 14 10.16 -9.98 -0.65
CA ILE A 14 9.48 -11.09 0.04
C ILE A 14 9.70 -11.01 1.56
N HIS A 15 10.88 -10.57 1.96
CA HIS A 15 11.26 -10.42 3.35
C HIS A 15 12.39 -9.41 3.46
N GLY A 16 12.46 -8.70 4.59
CA GLY A 16 13.70 -8.06 4.99
C GLY A 16 13.80 -7.78 6.48
N GLN A 17 15.00 -7.36 6.86
CA GLN A 17 15.39 -7.15 8.23
C GLN A 17 16.38 -6.00 8.34
N TYR A 18 16.18 -5.13 9.32
CA TYR A 18 17.12 -4.07 9.69
C TYR A 18 17.24 -3.97 11.21
N GLY A 19 18.38 -4.43 11.75
CA GLY A 19 18.48 -4.70 13.18
C GLY A 19 17.48 -5.79 13.59
N ASP A 20 16.74 -5.56 14.66
CA ASP A 20 15.70 -6.49 15.13
C ASP A 20 14.35 -6.30 14.41
N ILE A 21 14.21 -5.24 13.60
CA ILE A 21 12.97 -4.98 12.87
C ILE A 21 12.92 -5.85 11.63
N THR A 22 11.95 -6.76 11.60
CA THR A 22 11.60 -7.60 10.45
C THR A 22 10.38 -7.04 9.72
N PHE A 23 10.33 -7.28 8.41
CA PHE A 23 9.21 -6.90 7.56
C PHE A 23 8.96 -7.94 6.49
N GLY A 24 7.66 -8.12 6.22
CA GLY A 24 7.15 -9.12 5.31
C GLY A 24 7.14 -8.66 3.85
N PRO A 25 6.43 -9.39 2.99
CA PRO A 25 6.36 -9.05 1.59
C PRO A 25 5.67 -7.69 1.42
N TRP A 26 6.23 -6.86 0.54
CA TRP A 26 5.47 -5.69 0.09
C TRP A 26 4.35 -6.15 -0.84
N GLY A 27 3.22 -5.45 -0.78
CA GLY A 27 2.08 -5.67 -1.64
C GLY A 27 1.83 -4.48 -2.54
N LEU A 28 1.25 -4.74 -3.72
CA LEU A 28 0.52 -3.74 -4.45
C LEU A 28 -0.96 -3.96 -4.23
N GLU A 29 -1.74 -2.89 -4.17
CA GLU A 29 -3.20 -2.97 -4.10
C GLU A 29 -3.82 -1.89 -4.97
N CYS A 30 -4.90 -2.22 -5.66
CA CYS A 30 -5.81 -1.24 -6.25
C CYS A 30 -7.21 -1.82 -6.31
N SER A 31 -8.20 -0.96 -6.45
CA SER A 31 -9.59 -1.39 -6.59
C SER A 31 -10.36 -0.54 -7.57
N ASP A 32 -11.27 -1.19 -8.29
CA ASP A 32 -12.42 -0.49 -8.88
C ASP A 32 -13.63 -0.67 -7.94
N ARG A 33 -14.83 -0.35 -8.43
CA ARG A 33 -16.06 -0.51 -7.65
C ARG A 33 -16.32 -1.95 -7.18
N TYR A 34 -15.99 -2.97 -7.95
CA TYR A 34 -16.40 -4.37 -7.70
C TYR A 34 -15.21 -5.33 -7.51
N ALA A 35 -14.02 -4.93 -7.91
CA ALA A 35 -12.81 -5.72 -7.94
C ALA A 35 -11.74 -5.22 -6.96
N PHE A 36 -10.88 -6.14 -6.53
CA PHE A 36 -9.72 -5.85 -5.70
C PHE A 36 -8.52 -6.60 -6.24
N VAL A 37 -7.52 -5.85 -6.68
CA VAL A 37 -6.23 -6.37 -7.13
C VAL A 37 -5.26 -6.35 -5.96
N THR A 38 -4.57 -7.45 -5.74
CA THR A 38 -3.46 -7.55 -4.79
C THR A 38 -2.52 -8.69 -5.18
N ILE A 39 -1.24 -8.61 -4.79
CA ILE A 39 -0.26 -9.70 -5.00
C ILE A 39 0.18 -10.38 -3.70
N THR A 40 -0.33 -9.93 -2.56
CA THR A 40 0.05 -10.44 -1.22
C THR A 40 -1.11 -11.06 -0.45
N ASP A 41 -2.30 -11.06 -1.05
CA ASP A 41 -3.52 -11.66 -0.50
C ASP A 41 -4.34 -12.22 -1.69
N THR A 42 -5.60 -12.56 -1.46
CA THR A 42 -6.52 -13.10 -2.47
C THR A 42 -7.17 -11.96 -3.26
N PRO A 43 -6.91 -11.86 -4.58
CA PRO A 43 -7.64 -10.93 -5.45
C PRO A 43 -9.14 -11.26 -5.47
N ARG A 44 -9.99 -10.26 -5.72
CA ARG A 44 -11.46 -10.45 -5.74
C ARG A 44 -12.06 -9.88 -7.01
N ASN A 45 -12.93 -10.65 -7.67
CA ASN A 45 -13.63 -10.27 -8.90
C ASN A 45 -12.68 -9.71 -9.98
N THR A 46 -11.47 -10.28 -10.05
CA THR A 46 -10.43 -9.91 -11.00
C THR A 46 -9.55 -11.12 -11.27
N TYR A 47 -8.87 -11.12 -12.41
CA TYR A 47 -7.86 -12.10 -12.75
C TYR A 47 -6.72 -11.45 -13.52
N GLN A 48 -5.58 -12.13 -13.56
CA GLN A 48 -4.39 -11.68 -14.27
C GLN A 48 -4.13 -12.58 -15.49
N SER A 49 -3.82 -11.97 -16.63
CA SER A 49 -3.34 -12.64 -17.84
C SER A 49 -2.06 -11.95 -18.32
N GLY A 50 -0.92 -12.61 -18.13
CA GLY A 50 0.38 -11.96 -18.32
C GLY A 50 0.61 -10.85 -17.28
N ASP A 51 0.87 -9.63 -17.74
CA ASP A 51 1.02 -8.42 -16.92
C ASP A 51 -0.24 -7.55 -16.85
N VAL A 52 -1.33 -8.03 -17.46
CA VAL A 52 -2.63 -7.35 -17.50
C VAL A 52 -3.56 -7.92 -16.45
N TRP A 53 -4.11 -7.02 -15.62
CA TRP A 53 -5.19 -7.29 -14.70
C TRP A 53 -6.52 -6.91 -15.33
N HIS A 54 -7.47 -7.84 -15.28
CA HIS A 54 -8.84 -7.67 -15.74
C HIS A 54 -9.72 -7.40 -14.52
N LEU A 55 -10.17 -6.16 -14.37
CA LEU A 55 -11.09 -5.75 -13.33
C LEU A 55 -12.52 -5.71 -13.88
N SER A 56 -13.50 -5.43 -13.03
CA SER A 56 -14.90 -5.37 -13.45
C SER A 56 -15.20 -4.17 -14.35
N SER A 57 -14.46 -3.06 -14.19
CA SER A 57 -14.63 -1.85 -14.99
C SER A 57 -13.68 -1.73 -16.19
N GLY A 58 -12.75 -2.67 -16.38
CA GLY A 58 -11.81 -2.65 -17.51
C GLY A 58 -10.44 -3.22 -17.16
N ARG A 59 -9.45 -2.97 -18.01
CA ARG A 59 -8.12 -3.58 -17.90
C ARG A 59 -7.04 -2.58 -17.53
N ILE A 60 -6.12 -3.03 -16.68
CA ILE A 60 -4.91 -2.27 -16.31
C ILE A 60 -3.67 -3.15 -16.45
N GLN A 61 -2.60 -2.61 -16.97
CA GLN A 61 -1.28 -3.21 -16.92
C GLN A 61 -0.55 -2.70 -15.66
N ILE A 62 0.05 -3.60 -14.89
CA ILE A 62 0.75 -3.24 -13.65
C ILE A 62 2.22 -3.63 -13.76
N GLU A 63 3.08 -2.64 -13.60
CA GLU A 63 4.52 -2.83 -13.57
C GLU A 63 5.07 -2.46 -12.20
N TYR A 64 5.92 -3.31 -11.65
CA TYR A 64 6.56 -3.04 -10.38
C TYR A 64 8.01 -3.50 -10.35
N THR A 65 8.82 -2.85 -9.53
CA THR A 65 10.24 -3.17 -9.38
C THR A 65 10.69 -2.91 -7.94
N THR A 66 11.38 -3.90 -7.37
CA THR A 66 12.07 -3.78 -6.08
C THR A 66 13.56 -3.86 -6.32
N ARG A 67 14.34 -2.93 -5.74
CA ARG A 67 15.81 -2.99 -5.79
C ARG A 67 16.41 -2.57 -4.46
N GLN A 68 17.35 -3.36 -3.94
CA GLN A 68 18.26 -2.88 -2.90
C GLN A 68 19.30 -1.96 -3.56
N LYS A 69 19.27 -0.67 -3.22
CA LYS A 69 20.12 0.37 -3.84
C LYS A 69 21.45 0.53 -3.11
N THR A 70 21.40 0.42 -1.79
CA THR A 70 22.56 0.52 -0.87
C THR A 70 22.39 -0.52 0.24
N PRO A 71 23.41 -0.73 1.09
CA PRO A 71 23.31 -1.63 2.25
C PRO A 71 22.23 -1.27 3.29
N ASP A 72 21.57 -0.12 3.14
CA ASP A 72 20.57 0.44 4.06
C ASP A 72 19.31 1.00 3.34
N LYS A 73 19.21 0.92 2.00
CA LYS A 73 18.06 1.42 1.23
C LYS A 73 17.53 0.38 0.24
N VAL A 74 16.22 0.19 0.28
CA VAL A 74 15.43 -0.47 -0.77
C VAL A 74 14.54 0.55 -1.44
N SER A 75 14.48 0.51 -2.77
CA SER A 75 13.54 1.29 -3.57
C SER A 75 12.46 0.39 -4.14
N LEU A 76 11.22 0.83 -4.01
CA LEU A 76 10.04 0.23 -4.62
C LEU A 76 9.50 1.17 -5.69
N TYR A 77 9.11 0.60 -6.82
CA TYR A 77 8.46 1.30 -7.92
C TYR A 77 7.19 0.53 -8.31
N LEU A 78 6.12 1.27 -8.57
CA LEU A 78 4.85 0.74 -9.01
C LEU A 78 4.24 1.71 -10.03
N ARG A 79 3.81 1.19 -11.17
CA ARG A 79 3.11 1.90 -12.23
C ARG A 79 1.86 1.14 -12.64
N PHE A 80 0.77 1.88 -12.77
CA PHE A 80 -0.47 1.40 -13.34
C PHE A 80 -0.67 2.10 -14.68
N ARG A 81 -0.98 1.32 -15.72
CA ARG A 81 -1.36 1.83 -17.03
C ARG A 81 -2.75 1.34 -17.36
N ALA A 82 -3.71 2.25 -17.45
CA ALA A 82 -5.03 1.91 -17.95
C ALA A 82 -4.94 1.53 -19.44
N LEU A 83 -5.55 0.40 -19.81
CA LEU A 83 -5.65 -0.04 -21.20
C LEU A 83 -7.03 0.28 -21.80
N ASP A 84 -8.02 0.51 -20.92
CA ASP A 84 -9.38 0.96 -21.21
C ASP A 84 -9.70 2.16 -20.27
N ASP A 85 -10.86 2.79 -20.44
CA ASP A 85 -11.38 3.73 -19.45
C ASP A 85 -11.75 2.97 -18.16
N VAL A 86 -10.98 3.20 -17.09
CA VAL A 86 -11.12 2.48 -15.82
C VAL A 86 -11.26 3.46 -14.66
N LEU A 87 -12.26 3.22 -13.81
CA LEU A 87 -12.44 3.96 -12.56
C LEU A 87 -11.69 3.24 -11.43
N LEU A 88 -10.60 3.84 -10.95
CA LEU A 88 -9.86 3.34 -9.81
C LEU A 88 -10.18 4.14 -8.54
N GLN A 89 -10.39 3.43 -7.44
CA GLN A 89 -10.53 4.00 -6.10
C GLN A 89 -9.20 4.47 -5.55
N ASP A 90 -8.12 3.75 -5.87
CA ASP A 90 -6.80 3.95 -5.30
C ASP A 90 -5.71 3.14 -6.02
N ALA A 91 -4.46 3.48 -5.72
CA ALA A 91 -3.28 2.68 -6.06
C ALA A 91 -2.32 2.69 -4.87
N VAL A 92 -1.88 1.52 -4.40
CA VAL A 92 -1.19 1.34 -3.13
C VAL A 92 0.08 0.50 -3.28
N ILE A 93 1.15 0.96 -2.64
CA ILE A 93 2.27 0.14 -2.18
C ILE A 93 2.05 -0.11 -0.68
N ARG A 94 1.85 -1.36 -0.28
CA ARG A 94 1.64 -1.80 1.10
C ARG A 94 2.92 -2.40 1.67
N LEU A 95 3.33 -1.92 2.84
CA LEU A 95 4.48 -2.40 3.61
C LEU A 95 3.99 -2.90 4.97
N VAL A 96 4.55 -4.02 5.42
CA VAL A 96 4.15 -4.68 6.67
C VAL A 96 5.39 -4.97 7.49
N PHE A 97 5.38 -4.52 8.74
CA PHE A 97 6.48 -4.68 9.69
C PHE A 97 5.98 -5.40 10.93
N ASP A 98 6.76 -6.33 11.46
CA ASP A 98 6.42 -7.02 12.69
C ASP A 98 6.51 -6.05 13.88
N LYS A 99 5.52 -6.06 14.76
CA LYS A 99 5.48 -5.10 15.87
C LYS A 99 6.57 -5.31 16.91
N ASN A 100 7.10 -6.53 17.05
CA ASN A 100 7.82 -6.97 18.24
C ASN A 100 9.06 -6.14 18.56
N ALA A 101 9.77 -5.66 17.53
CA ALA A 101 10.97 -4.84 17.71
C ALA A 101 10.70 -3.33 17.60
N ILE A 102 9.45 -2.90 17.42
CA ILE A 102 9.07 -1.50 17.18
C ILE A 102 8.38 -0.92 18.40
N THR A 103 8.86 0.24 18.86
CA THR A 103 8.26 0.98 19.98
C THR A 103 7.09 1.85 19.53
N HIS A 104 7.28 2.62 18.46
CA HIS A 104 6.28 3.55 17.95
C HIS A 104 6.51 3.88 16.48
N GLY A 105 5.48 4.38 15.82
CA GLY A 105 5.55 5.01 14.51
C GLY A 105 5.37 6.52 14.61
N ILE A 106 5.84 7.24 13.58
CA ILE A 106 5.72 8.68 13.46
C ILE A 106 5.15 9.02 12.09
N ILE A 107 4.06 9.78 12.03
CA ILE A 107 3.46 10.24 10.78
C ILE A 107 2.88 11.65 10.94
N ALA A 108 3.19 12.54 10.00
CA ALA A 108 2.76 13.94 10.02
C ALA A 108 2.99 14.65 11.38
N GLY A 109 4.14 14.38 12.02
CA GLY A 109 4.50 14.94 13.32
C GLY A 109 3.88 14.25 14.54
N ASN A 110 2.98 13.29 14.33
CA ASN A 110 2.31 12.55 15.40
C ASN A 110 3.06 11.26 15.73
N THR A 111 3.32 11.04 17.02
CA THR A 111 3.82 9.77 17.55
C THR A 111 2.66 8.82 17.85
N VAL A 112 2.78 7.58 17.42
CA VAL A 112 1.75 6.54 17.55
C VAL A 112 2.37 5.30 18.18
N THR A 113 1.80 4.85 19.28
CA THR A 113 2.14 3.57 19.94
C THR A 113 1.24 2.45 19.44
N HIS A 114 1.75 1.20 19.44
CA HIS A 114 0.97 0.04 18.99
C HIS A 114 -0.05 -0.35 20.05
N HIS A 115 -1.34 -0.29 19.69
CA HIS A 115 -2.43 -0.68 20.59
C HIS A 115 -3.43 -1.62 19.92
N ASN A 116 -3.07 -2.21 18.77
CA ASN A 116 -4.00 -2.93 17.91
C ASN A 116 -5.30 -2.13 17.65
N SER A 117 -5.15 -0.84 17.39
CA SER A 117 -6.30 0.07 17.26
C SER A 117 -7.01 -0.03 15.92
N ASP A 118 -6.32 -0.61 14.92
CA ASP A 118 -6.79 -0.74 13.55
C ASP A 118 -7.12 0.58 12.85
N LYS A 119 -6.64 1.70 13.39
CA LYS A 119 -6.95 3.04 12.88
C LYS A 119 -6.11 3.41 11.67
N TYR A 120 -6.79 3.90 10.64
CA TYR A 120 -6.17 4.40 9.42
C TYR A 120 -5.74 5.87 9.62
N ARG A 121 -4.46 6.09 9.91
CA ARG A 121 -3.91 7.45 10.10
C ARG A 121 -3.32 7.94 8.78
N LEU A 122 -4.14 8.55 7.94
CA LEU A 122 -3.82 8.98 6.59
C LEU A 122 -3.47 10.48 6.54
N PHE A 123 -2.36 10.83 5.92
CA PHE A 123 -1.92 12.22 5.80
C PHE A 123 -1.29 12.51 4.42
N PRO A 124 -1.45 13.74 3.88
CA PRO A 124 -0.75 14.19 2.68
C PRO A 124 0.71 14.51 3.02
N THR A 125 1.47 13.49 3.41
CA THR A 125 2.89 13.58 3.77
C THR A 125 3.72 12.63 2.92
N ARG A 126 5.00 12.97 2.76
CA ARG A 126 5.95 12.20 1.97
C ARG A 126 6.85 11.31 2.83
N GLN A 127 6.72 11.35 4.15
CA GLN A 127 7.52 10.51 5.03
C GLN A 127 6.73 9.99 6.23
N THR A 128 7.01 8.74 6.61
CA THR A 128 6.67 8.17 7.91
C THR A 128 7.85 7.36 8.44
N LYS A 129 7.89 7.12 9.75
CA LYS A 129 8.98 6.41 10.41
C LYS A 129 8.44 5.35 11.36
N LEU A 130 9.21 4.29 11.54
CA LEU A 130 9.06 3.31 12.61
C LEU A 130 10.34 3.31 13.44
N VAL A 131 10.21 3.38 14.76
CA VAL A 131 11.33 3.47 15.70
C VAL A 131 11.42 2.18 16.50
N GLY A 132 12.56 1.50 16.38
CA GLY A 132 12.87 0.24 17.04
C GLY A 132 13.21 0.41 18.53
N GLN A 133 13.08 -0.67 19.28
CA GLN A 133 13.46 -0.73 20.71
C GLN A 133 14.95 -0.47 20.92
N ASP A 134 15.77 -0.87 19.97
CA ASP A 134 17.23 -0.71 19.95
C ASP A 134 17.68 0.64 19.31
N GLY A 135 16.75 1.59 19.15
CA GLY A 135 16.97 2.89 18.51
C GLY A 135 17.11 2.85 16.99
N ALA A 136 17.00 1.69 16.33
CA ALA A 136 16.94 1.63 14.86
C ALA A 136 15.74 2.45 14.35
N THR A 137 15.88 3.10 13.20
CA THR A 137 14.75 3.78 12.56
C THR A 137 14.62 3.29 11.13
N ILE A 138 13.42 2.85 10.76
CA ILE A 138 13.03 2.66 9.37
C ILE A 138 12.27 3.90 8.92
N SER A 139 12.74 4.56 7.87
CA SER A 139 12.03 5.66 7.22
C SER A 139 11.43 5.17 5.89
N VAL A 140 10.13 5.38 5.70
CA VAL A 140 9.47 5.19 4.41
C VAL A 140 9.25 6.57 3.81
N SER A 141 9.87 6.82 2.66
CA SER A 141 9.75 8.08 1.93
C SER A 141 9.10 7.86 0.56
N LEU A 142 8.23 8.79 0.18
CA LEU A 142 7.67 8.89 -1.16
C LEU A 142 8.54 9.81 -2.01
N ASP A 143 9.56 9.23 -2.64
CA ASP A 143 10.56 9.97 -3.44
C ASP A 143 9.94 10.59 -4.70
N ASN A 144 8.98 9.91 -5.33
CA ASN A 144 8.20 10.41 -6.47
C ASN A 144 6.78 9.85 -6.45
N ALA A 145 5.81 10.61 -6.95
CA ALA A 145 4.45 10.14 -7.22
C ALA A 145 3.82 10.98 -8.33
N ASP A 146 3.25 10.29 -9.31
CA ASP A 146 2.49 10.89 -10.41
C ASP A 146 1.10 10.24 -10.43
N GLY A 147 0.07 11.04 -10.19
CA GLY A 147 -1.31 10.61 -10.20
C GLY A 147 -2.06 10.97 -11.49
N ALA A 148 -1.35 11.28 -12.58
CA ALA A 148 -1.90 11.65 -13.88
C ALA A 148 -2.92 12.81 -13.81
N GLY A 149 -2.75 13.73 -12.85
CA GLY A 149 -3.67 14.85 -12.60
C GLY A 149 -5.03 14.47 -11.99
N ARG A 150 -5.26 13.19 -11.66
CA ARG A 150 -6.52 12.68 -11.09
C ARG A 150 -6.35 12.13 -9.67
N PHE A 151 -5.12 11.88 -9.24
CA PHE A 151 -4.81 11.34 -7.92
C PHE A 151 -3.72 12.15 -7.20
N ALA A 152 -3.83 12.25 -5.88
CA ALA A 152 -2.82 12.84 -5.01
C ALA A 152 -2.18 11.77 -4.11
N PRO A 153 -0.89 11.94 -3.78
CA PRO A 153 -0.17 11.02 -2.91
C PRO A 153 -0.45 11.25 -1.43
N TYR A 154 -0.57 10.15 -0.70
CA TYR A 154 -0.70 10.10 0.75
C TYR A 154 0.16 8.98 1.32
N LEU A 155 0.57 9.15 2.57
CA LEU A 155 1.03 8.05 3.40
C LEU A 155 0.00 7.78 4.48
N TYR A 156 -0.18 6.51 4.81
CA TYR A 156 -0.93 6.10 5.98
C TYR A 156 -0.08 5.19 6.88
N LEU A 157 -0.36 5.25 8.18
CA LEU A 157 0.23 4.38 9.20
C LEU A 157 -0.89 3.74 10.03
N ARG A 158 -0.80 2.42 10.22
CA ARG A 158 -1.76 1.64 11.01
C ARG A 158 -1.05 0.63 11.88
N ASP A 159 -1.50 0.52 13.11
CA ASP A 159 -1.21 -0.57 14.02
C ASP A 159 -2.38 -1.57 13.96
N ARG A 160 -2.09 -2.81 13.60
CA ARG A 160 -3.09 -3.87 13.51
C ARG A 160 -2.47 -5.20 13.93
N ASP A 161 -3.18 -5.92 14.79
CA ASP A 161 -2.83 -7.23 15.29
C ASP A 161 -1.39 -7.27 15.85
N ASP A 162 -0.49 -7.95 15.17
CA ASP A 162 0.94 -8.09 15.44
C ASP A 162 1.83 -7.31 14.47
N HIS A 163 1.24 -6.37 13.73
CA HIS A 163 1.92 -5.66 12.66
C HIS A 163 1.76 -4.13 12.74
N TRP A 164 2.73 -3.44 12.16
CA TRP A 164 2.59 -2.09 11.63
C TRP A 164 2.41 -2.17 10.12
N ILE A 165 1.50 -1.37 9.58
CA ILE A 165 1.22 -1.30 8.14
C ILE A 165 1.42 0.14 7.68
N ILE A 166 2.23 0.32 6.64
CA ILE A 166 2.40 1.59 5.95
C ILE A 166 1.93 1.42 4.52
N HIS A 167 1.04 2.30 4.05
CA HIS A 167 0.68 2.40 2.64
C HIS A 167 1.22 3.71 2.09
N ALA A 168 1.93 3.63 0.96
CA ALA A 168 2.08 4.74 0.04
C ALA A 168 0.96 4.63 -1.00
N ARG A 169 0.07 5.62 -1.02
CA ARG A 169 -1.20 5.52 -1.74
C ARG A 169 -1.44 6.74 -2.60
N LEU A 170 -1.97 6.52 -3.80
CA LEU A 170 -2.62 7.53 -4.61
C LEU A 170 -4.13 7.48 -4.36
N LEU A 171 -4.73 8.63 -4.04
CA LEU A 171 -6.18 8.77 -3.84
C LEU A 171 -6.76 9.79 -4.82
N PRO A 172 -7.98 9.57 -5.34
CA PRO A 172 -8.65 10.51 -6.25
C PRO A 172 -8.69 11.93 -5.68
N THR A 173 -8.48 12.91 -6.56
CA THR A 173 -8.62 14.34 -6.25
C THR A 173 -9.82 14.93 -6.96
N ASP A 174 -10.36 16.00 -6.39
CA ASP A 174 -11.46 16.72 -7.03
C ASP A 174 -11.05 17.31 -8.41
N PRO A 175 -11.96 17.28 -9.39
CA PRO A 175 -13.29 16.66 -9.33
C PRO A 175 -13.20 15.13 -9.47
N VAL A 176 -13.79 14.38 -8.54
CA VAL A 176 -13.90 12.92 -8.65
C VAL A 176 -14.98 12.53 -9.67
N ASP A 177 -14.72 11.53 -10.51
CA ASP A 177 -15.67 11.08 -11.55
C ASP A 177 -16.93 10.46 -10.96
N HIS A 178 -16.77 9.68 -9.88
CA HIS A 178 -17.86 8.95 -9.24
C HIS A 178 -17.53 8.68 -7.77
N VAL A 179 -18.53 8.83 -6.91
CA VAL A 179 -18.47 8.38 -5.51
C VAL A 179 -19.19 7.05 -5.38
N TRP A 180 -18.51 6.05 -4.84
CA TRP A 180 -19.13 4.78 -4.45
C TRP A 180 -18.67 4.36 -3.05
N LEU A 181 -19.50 3.57 -2.40
CA LEU A 181 -19.19 2.95 -1.12
C LEU A 181 -19.04 1.44 -1.30
N ARG A 182 -17.96 0.90 -0.76
CA ARG A 182 -17.61 -0.52 -0.84
C ARG A 182 -17.33 -1.05 0.56
N TRP A 183 -17.95 -2.17 0.90
CA TRP A 183 -17.55 -3.03 2.02
C TRP A 183 -16.73 -4.18 1.49
N ALA A 184 -15.46 -4.23 1.88
CA ALA A 184 -14.56 -5.32 1.55
C ALA A 184 -13.96 -5.88 2.84
N ASN A 185 -14.23 -7.15 3.13
CA ASN A 185 -13.63 -7.89 4.24
C ASN A 185 -13.23 -9.30 3.79
N ARG A 186 -12.70 -10.12 4.70
CA ARG A 186 -12.22 -11.47 4.37
C ARG A 186 -13.30 -12.44 3.85
N LEU A 187 -14.58 -12.17 4.14
CA LEU A 187 -15.71 -13.05 3.81
C LEU A 187 -16.46 -12.60 2.56
N PHE A 188 -16.58 -11.29 2.32
CA PHE A 188 -17.32 -10.77 1.18
C PHE A 188 -16.80 -9.41 0.69
N THR A 189 -17.16 -9.08 -0.55
CA THR A 189 -17.04 -7.73 -1.10
C THR A 189 -18.38 -7.33 -1.68
N LEU A 190 -18.91 -6.19 -1.24
CA LEU A 190 -20.21 -5.66 -1.63
C LEU A 190 -20.08 -4.16 -1.85
N SER A 191 -20.68 -3.66 -2.92
CA SER A 191 -20.66 -2.23 -3.24
C SER A 191 -22.08 -1.72 -3.32
N ALA A 192 -22.27 -0.47 -2.88
CA ALA A 192 -23.54 0.21 -3.04
C ALA A 192 -23.97 0.17 -4.52
N PRO A 193 -25.28 0.10 -4.82
CA PRO A 193 -25.77 0.11 -6.20
C PRO A 193 -25.43 1.42 -6.93
N ASN A 194 -25.40 1.38 -8.26
CA ASN A 194 -25.05 2.54 -9.11
C ASN A 194 -25.97 3.76 -8.92
N GLY A 195 -27.14 3.57 -8.31
CA GLY A 195 -28.03 4.60 -7.81
C GLY A 195 -28.92 4.04 -6.72
N VAL A 196 -29.48 4.90 -5.89
CA VAL A 196 -30.59 4.55 -5.01
C VAL A 196 -31.85 4.90 -5.79
N SER A 197 -32.65 3.91 -6.17
CA SER A 197 -34.00 4.17 -6.63
C SER A 197 -34.75 4.81 -5.46
N LEU A 198 -35.23 6.05 -5.63
CA LEU A 198 -36.24 6.63 -4.75
C LEU A 198 -37.62 6.05 -5.10
#